data_AF-A0A316QLW0-F1
#
_entry.id   AF-A0A316QLW0-F1
#
_cell.length_a   1.000
_cell.length_b   1.000
_cell.length_c   1.000
_cell.angle_alpha   90.00
_cell.angle_beta   90.00
_cell.angle_gamma   90.00
#
_symmetry.space_group_name_H-M   'P 1'
#
loop_
_entity.id
_entity.type
_entity.pdbx_description
1 polymer ?
#
loop_
_entity_poly.entity_id
_entity_poly.type
_entity_poly.pdbx_seq_one_letter_code
_entity_poly.pdbx_strand_id
1 'polypeptide(L)'
;MNQDINYGAILSASIAELRKSAGMTQDALAEKLGVTFQAVSKWENGLAMPDITFLPRLSEIFGVTVDSLFGLAARQSPKTENIPSKVRVLDWDDDGVLRAVLFVGNRITDRQELTETKFKFTFEYDGTVRDVISDFSVSCGDVEGDVTTETGNISCSDIDGDATTASGNINCSDIGGDATTASGSINCSDIDGDATTASGSISCGDIDGDATTASGSISCGDIGGDAATVGGSIICGDIGGDATIGDCKGDAKISCADVGGDVIIKGDGSVTVTGDIEGNVTATTVIRE
;
A
#
# COMPACT_ATOMS: atom_id res chain seq x y z
N MET A 1 -26.31 -17.74 52.01
CA MET A 1 -27.33 -18.78 51.79
C MET A 1 -27.21 -19.15 50.32
N ASN A 2 -26.30 -20.07 49.99
CA ASN A 2 -26.14 -20.52 48.60
C ASN A 2 -27.33 -21.42 48.29
N GLN A 3 -28.18 -21.01 47.36
CA GLN A 3 -29.08 -21.95 46.71
C GLN A 3 -28.22 -22.73 45.72
N ASP A 4 -27.83 -23.95 46.09
CA ASP A 4 -27.22 -24.89 45.16
C ASP A 4 -28.25 -25.22 44.08
N ILE A 5 -28.00 -24.74 42.85
CA ILE A 5 -28.85 -25.03 41.70
C ILE A 5 -28.78 -26.54 41.45
N ASN A 6 -29.91 -27.25 41.62
CA ASN A 6 -29.98 -28.68 41.35
C ASN A 6 -30.14 -28.93 39.84
N TYR A 7 -29.02 -28.94 39.13
CA TYR A 7 -28.97 -29.19 37.70
C TYR A 7 -29.49 -30.57 37.28
N GLY A 8 -29.41 -31.57 38.17
CA GLY A 8 -29.96 -32.90 37.91
C GLY A 8 -31.48 -32.89 37.75
N ALA A 9 -32.19 -32.17 38.63
CA ALA A 9 -33.64 -32.03 38.57
C ALA A 9 -34.09 -31.24 37.33
N ILE A 10 -33.35 -30.19 36.96
CA ILE A 10 -33.63 -29.38 35.77
C ILE A 10 -33.42 -30.20 34.50
N LEU A 11 -32.34 -30.98 34.42
CA LEU A 11 -32.04 -31.83 33.28
C LEU A 11 -33.10 -32.93 33.09
N SER A 12 -33.54 -33.58 34.17
CA SER A 12 -34.60 -34.60 34.10
C SER A 12 -35.92 -34.05 33.55
N ALA A 13 -36.32 -32.84 34.00
CA ALA A 13 -37.53 -32.19 33.54
C ALA A 13 -37.41 -31.75 32.07
N SER A 14 -36.27 -31.16 31.70
CA SER A 14 -36.01 -30.67 30.34
C SER A 14 -36.04 -31.80 29.31
N ILE A 15 -35.42 -32.96 29.61
CA ILE A 15 -35.45 -34.13 28.72
C ILE A 15 -36.90 -34.60 28.50
N ALA A 16 -37.70 -34.68 29.58
CA ALA A 16 -39.08 -35.13 29.49
C ALA A 16 -39.96 -34.16 28.68
N GLU A 17 -39.78 -32.85 28.88
CA GLU A 17 -40.54 -31.81 28.18
C GLU A 17 -40.17 -31.73 26.69
N LEU A 18 -38.87 -31.74 26.37
CA LEU A 18 -38.39 -31.70 24.99
C LEU A 18 -38.79 -32.94 24.20
N ARG A 19 -38.70 -34.12 24.82
CA ARG A 19 -39.19 -35.37 24.19
C ARG A 19 -40.68 -35.29 23.86
N LYS A 20 -41.50 -34.81 24.79
CA LYS A 20 -42.95 -34.66 24.58
C LYS A 20 -43.25 -33.62 23.51
N SER A 21 -42.53 -32.51 23.49
CA SER A 21 -42.67 -31.44 22.49
C SER A 21 -42.28 -31.89 21.09
N ALA A 22 -41.32 -32.81 20.99
CA ALA A 22 -40.94 -33.47 19.75
C ALA A 22 -41.85 -34.66 19.37
N GLY A 23 -42.92 -34.93 20.13
CA GLY A 23 -43.89 -35.99 19.83
C GLY A 23 -43.34 -37.42 19.96
N MET A 24 -42.23 -37.62 20.67
CA MET A 24 -41.57 -38.93 20.79
C MET A 24 -42.01 -39.70 22.04
N THR A 25 -42.07 -41.04 21.96
CA THR A 25 -42.17 -41.91 23.14
C THR A 25 -40.81 -42.10 23.80
N GLN A 26 -40.78 -42.57 25.06
CA GLN A 26 -39.51 -42.88 25.74
C GLN A 26 -38.73 -43.99 25.00
N ASP A 27 -39.43 -44.99 24.43
CA ASP A 27 -38.83 -46.03 23.59
C ASP A 27 -38.18 -45.45 22.32
N ALA A 28 -38.87 -44.53 21.63
CA ALA A 28 -38.35 -43.90 20.42
C ALA A 28 -37.10 -43.06 20.70
N LEU A 29 -37.03 -42.38 21.85
CA LEU A 29 -35.83 -41.66 22.26
C LEU A 29 -34.69 -42.63 22.61
N ALA A 30 -35.00 -43.73 23.29
CA ALA A 30 -34.03 -44.75 23.65
C ALA A 30 -33.39 -45.39 22.40
N GLU A 31 -34.22 -45.70 21.38
CA GLU A 31 -33.78 -46.22 20.09
C GLU A 31 -32.83 -45.26 19.37
N LYS A 32 -33.19 -43.97 19.29
CA LYS A 32 -32.33 -42.93 18.67
C LYS A 32 -30.97 -42.76 19.37
N LEU A 33 -30.92 -42.95 20.68
CA LEU A 33 -29.70 -42.81 21.47
C LEU A 33 -28.89 -44.11 21.55
N GLY A 34 -29.47 -45.25 21.19
CA GLY A 34 -28.86 -46.57 21.35
C GLY A 34 -28.80 -47.04 22.80
N VAL A 35 -29.79 -46.64 23.61
CA VAL A 35 -29.90 -47.02 25.04
C VAL A 35 -31.20 -47.78 25.30
N THR A 36 -31.36 -48.31 26.52
CA THR A 36 -32.60 -49.00 26.89
C THR A 36 -33.69 -48.00 27.30
N PHE A 37 -34.95 -48.38 27.10
CA PHE A 37 -36.11 -47.62 27.61
C PHE A 37 -35.98 -47.28 29.09
N GLN A 38 -35.50 -48.24 29.90
CA GLN A 38 -35.32 -48.07 31.34
C GLN A 38 -34.29 -47.00 31.67
N ALA A 39 -33.29 -46.76 30.81
CA ALA A 39 -32.32 -45.69 31.00
C ALA A 39 -32.99 -44.32 30.84
N VAL A 40 -33.74 -44.11 29.75
CA VAL A 40 -34.49 -42.87 29.50
C VAL A 40 -35.54 -42.63 30.59
N SER A 41 -36.25 -43.67 31.01
CA SER A 41 -37.23 -43.57 32.10
C SER A 41 -36.58 -43.13 33.43
N LYS A 42 -35.39 -43.65 33.75
CA LYS A 42 -34.65 -43.21 34.95
C LYS A 42 -34.17 -41.76 34.85
N TRP A 43 -33.78 -41.31 33.65
CA TRP A 43 -33.37 -39.93 33.43
C TRP A 43 -34.52 -38.95 33.62
N GLU A 44 -35.69 -39.22 33.02
CA GLU A 44 -36.86 -38.33 33.12
C GLU A 44 -37.46 -38.28 34.52
N ASN A 45 -37.29 -39.33 35.33
CA ASN A 45 -37.75 -39.39 36.71
C ASN A 45 -36.70 -38.91 37.74
N GLY A 46 -35.53 -38.42 37.29
CA GLY A 46 -34.45 -37.96 38.17
C GLY A 46 -33.79 -39.06 39.02
N LEU A 47 -33.99 -40.34 38.66
CA LEU A 47 -33.43 -41.50 39.35
C LEU A 47 -31.99 -41.79 38.92
N ALA A 48 -31.58 -41.32 37.75
CA ALA A 48 -30.22 -41.38 37.23
C ALA A 48 -29.99 -40.19 36.29
N MET A 49 -28.73 -39.83 36.05
CA MET A 49 -28.37 -38.80 35.07
C MET A 49 -27.83 -39.46 33.79
N PRO A 50 -28.13 -38.94 32.60
CA PRO A 50 -27.42 -39.36 31.40
C PRO A 50 -25.93 -39.04 31.55
N ASP A 51 -25.09 -39.92 31.01
CA ASP A 51 -23.65 -39.65 30.91
C ASP A 51 -23.42 -38.39 30.04
N ILE A 52 -22.35 -37.66 30.33
CA ILE A 52 -22.00 -36.42 29.62
C ILE A 52 -21.92 -36.60 28.11
N THR A 53 -21.55 -37.79 27.64
CA THR A 53 -21.48 -38.15 26.21
C THR A 53 -22.84 -38.15 25.51
N PHE A 54 -23.94 -38.27 26.25
CA PHE A 54 -25.29 -38.20 25.67
C PHE A 54 -25.82 -36.77 25.54
N LEU A 55 -25.27 -35.78 26.24
CA LEU A 55 -25.79 -34.41 26.22
C LEU A 55 -25.73 -33.77 24.83
N PRO A 56 -24.63 -33.89 24.04
CA PRO A 56 -24.61 -33.37 22.68
C PRO A 56 -25.65 -34.05 21.79
N ARG A 57 -25.81 -35.37 21.91
CA ARG A 57 -26.77 -36.14 21.10
C ARG A 57 -28.22 -35.81 21.46
N LEU A 58 -28.52 -35.60 22.75
CA LEU A 58 -29.82 -35.12 23.20
C LEU A 58 -30.12 -33.72 22.65
N SER A 59 -29.12 -32.83 22.67
CA SER A 59 -29.26 -31.47 22.14
C SER A 59 -29.57 -31.47 20.63
N GLU A 60 -28.92 -32.34 19.87
CA GLU A 60 -29.15 -32.52 18.43
C GLU A 60 -30.53 -33.12 18.13
N ILE A 61 -30.94 -34.17 18.86
CA ILE A 61 -32.25 -34.82 18.68
C ILE A 61 -33.41 -33.85 18.95
N PHE A 62 -33.26 -32.97 19.94
CA PHE A 62 -34.29 -32.01 20.32
C PHE A 62 -34.18 -30.65 19.62
N GLY A 63 -33.10 -30.41 18.87
CA GLY A 63 -32.85 -29.14 18.19
C GLY A 63 -32.63 -27.96 19.15
N VAL A 64 -32.03 -28.22 20.31
CA VAL A 64 -31.73 -27.20 21.33
C VAL A 64 -30.24 -27.14 21.64
N THR A 65 -29.79 -26.13 22.40
CA THR A 65 -28.41 -26.09 22.92
C THR A 65 -28.25 -26.98 24.16
N VAL A 66 -27.03 -27.41 24.47
CA VAL A 66 -26.76 -28.13 25.72
C VAL A 66 -27.11 -27.28 26.94
N ASP A 67 -26.86 -25.96 26.91
CA ASP A 67 -27.27 -25.02 27.96
C ASP A 67 -28.78 -25.07 28.21
N SER A 68 -29.59 -25.16 27.15
CA SER A 68 -31.04 -25.27 27.25
C SER A 68 -31.50 -26.55 27.96
N LEU A 69 -30.73 -27.65 27.89
CA LEU A 69 -31.02 -28.88 28.64
C LEU A 69 -30.92 -28.66 30.16
N PHE A 70 -30.16 -27.66 30.60
CA PHE A 70 -29.96 -27.31 32.01
C PHE A 70 -30.81 -26.11 32.45
N GLY A 71 -31.83 -25.72 31.67
CA GLY A 71 -32.69 -24.58 31.99
C GLY A 71 -31.94 -23.24 31.99
N LEU A 72 -30.72 -23.22 31.46
CA LEU A 72 -30.00 -21.98 31.20
C LEU A 72 -30.60 -21.43 29.91
N ALA A 73 -31.20 -20.24 30.00
CA ALA A 73 -31.44 -19.44 28.80
C ALA A 73 -30.11 -19.43 28.05
N ALA A 74 -30.12 -19.85 26.78
CA ALA A 74 -28.93 -19.95 25.95
C ALA A 74 -28.05 -18.76 26.32
N ARG A 75 -26.83 -19.00 26.86
CA ARG A 75 -25.85 -17.92 26.98
C ARG A 75 -25.94 -17.25 25.65
N GLN A 76 -26.40 -16.00 25.65
CA GLN A 76 -26.45 -15.23 24.43
C GLN A 76 -25.01 -15.34 23.96
N SER A 77 -24.78 -16.14 22.92
CA SER A 77 -23.63 -15.95 22.04
C SER A 77 -23.62 -14.45 21.87
N PRO A 78 -22.52 -13.76 22.31
CA PRO A 78 -22.51 -12.33 22.53
C PRO A 78 -23.30 -11.73 21.40
N LYS A 79 -24.46 -11.13 21.76
CA LYS A 79 -25.53 -10.82 20.82
C LYS A 79 -24.87 -10.38 19.54
N THR A 80 -25.16 -11.10 18.46
CA THR A 80 -25.15 -10.48 17.14
C THR A 80 -26.18 -9.35 17.24
N GLU A 81 -25.78 -8.23 17.85
CA GLU A 81 -26.17 -6.93 17.35
C GLU A 81 -25.99 -7.03 15.84
N ASN A 82 -26.88 -6.36 15.10
CA ASN A 82 -26.53 -5.89 13.77
C ASN A 82 -25.24 -5.05 13.90
N ILE A 83 -24.09 -5.70 14.01
CA ILE A 83 -22.81 -5.12 13.74
C ILE A 83 -22.81 -5.12 12.22
N PRO A 84 -22.92 -3.96 11.56
CA PRO A 84 -22.66 -3.92 10.13
C PRO A 84 -21.24 -4.47 9.98
N SER A 85 -21.14 -5.69 9.44
CA SER A 85 -19.90 -6.30 8.95
C SER A 85 -18.65 -5.86 9.71
N LYS A 86 -18.56 -6.14 11.03
CA LYS A 86 -17.44 -5.82 11.94
C LYS A 86 -16.46 -4.83 11.30
N VAL A 87 -16.89 -3.57 11.14
CA VAL A 87 -16.08 -2.55 10.47
C VAL A 87 -14.75 -2.57 11.21
N ARG A 88 -13.69 -2.99 10.51
CA ARG A 88 -12.35 -3.03 11.05
C ARG A 88 -11.91 -1.57 11.05
N VAL A 89 -12.37 -0.81 12.04
CA VAL A 89 -12.02 0.59 12.23
C VAL A 89 -10.52 0.59 12.51
N LEU A 90 -9.76 1.07 11.54
CA LEU A 90 -8.34 1.34 11.72
C LEU A 90 -8.24 2.54 12.66
N ASP A 91 -7.23 2.53 13.53
CA ASP A 91 -7.01 3.57 14.55
C ASP A 91 -6.40 4.82 13.90
N TRP A 92 -7.16 5.42 12.99
CA TRP A 92 -6.82 6.60 12.21
C TRP A 92 -7.82 7.71 12.49
N ASP A 93 -7.35 8.94 12.48
CA ASP A 93 -8.21 10.11 12.65
C ASP A 93 -9.16 10.27 11.46
N ASP A 94 -10.38 10.75 11.73
CA ASP A 94 -11.37 11.10 10.69
C ASP A 94 -11.03 12.48 10.10
N ASP A 95 -9.97 12.52 9.30
CA ASP A 95 -9.38 13.72 8.71
C ASP A 95 -9.78 13.95 7.24
N GLY A 96 -10.68 13.13 6.70
CA GLY A 96 -11.14 13.22 5.31
C GLY A 96 -10.17 12.69 4.27
N VAL A 97 -9.03 12.10 4.66
CA VAL A 97 -8.09 11.47 3.73
C VAL A 97 -8.59 10.07 3.33
N LEU A 98 -8.78 9.86 2.04
CA LEU A 98 -9.10 8.53 1.50
C LEU A 98 -7.88 7.62 1.62
N ARG A 99 -7.99 6.56 2.43
CA ARG A 99 -6.92 5.59 2.64
C ARG A 99 -7.33 4.22 2.12
N ALA A 100 -6.47 3.60 1.31
CA ALA A 100 -6.62 2.22 0.88
C ALA A 100 -5.61 1.33 1.62
N VAL A 101 -6.06 0.23 2.23
CA VAL A 101 -5.18 -0.73 2.94
C VAL A 101 -5.29 -2.11 2.32
N LEU A 102 -4.13 -2.69 2.00
CA LEU A 102 -4.04 -4.05 1.54
C LEU A 102 -3.94 -5.02 2.72
N PHE A 103 -4.79 -6.06 2.69
CA PHE A 103 -4.75 -7.18 3.61
C PHE A 103 -4.39 -8.46 2.85
N VAL A 104 -3.49 -9.27 3.41
CA VAL A 104 -3.32 -10.67 2.98
C VAL A 104 -3.97 -11.56 4.04
N GLY A 105 -5.05 -12.24 3.66
CA GLY A 105 -5.91 -12.93 4.61
C GLY A 105 -6.60 -11.95 5.56
N ASN A 106 -6.34 -12.07 6.87
CA ASN A 106 -6.92 -11.21 7.91
C ASN A 106 -5.89 -10.29 8.60
N ARG A 107 -4.68 -10.19 8.03
CA ARG A 107 -3.57 -9.38 8.57
C ARG A 107 -3.22 -8.28 7.58
N ILE A 108 -2.91 -7.11 8.11
CA ILE A 108 -2.15 -6.12 7.35
C ILE A 108 -0.77 -6.74 7.16
N THR A 109 -0.30 -6.80 5.92
CA THR A 109 0.99 -7.42 5.62
C THR A 109 2.11 -6.56 6.20
N ASP A 110 2.99 -7.17 6.97
CA ASP A 110 4.29 -6.58 7.28
C ASP A 110 5.22 -6.77 6.06
N ARG A 111 6.14 -5.83 5.80
CA ARG A 111 7.00 -5.73 4.59
C ARG A 111 7.69 -7.03 4.12
N GLN A 112 7.81 -8.05 4.97
CA GLN A 112 8.59 -9.26 4.73
C GLN A 112 7.81 -10.43 4.08
N GLU A 113 6.48 -10.37 3.94
CA GLU A 113 5.66 -11.49 3.43
C GLU A 113 5.15 -11.30 2.00
N LEU A 114 5.81 -10.51 1.16
CA LEU A 114 5.47 -10.44 -0.26
C LEU A 114 6.20 -11.56 -1.01
N THR A 115 5.41 -12.53 -1.48
CA THR A 115 5.85 -13.57 -2.42
C THR A 115 6.41 -12.93 -3.70
N GLU A 116 7.21 -13.64 -4.51
CA GLU A 116 7.71 -13.15 -5.81
C GLU A 116 6.60 -12.75 -6.83
N THR A 117 5.33 -12.82 -6.43
CA THR A 117 4.18 -12.51 -7.26
C THR A 117 3.85 -11.02 -7.17
N LYS A 118 3.98 -10.29 -8.28
CA LYS A 118 3.54 -8.90 -8.36
C LYS A 118 2.01 -8.83 -8.42
N PHE A 119 1.41 -7.97 -7.59
CA PHE A 119 -0.01 -7.66 -7.63
C PHE A 119 -0.22 -6.26 -8.20
N LYS A 120 -1.18 -6.11 -9.13
CA LYS A 120 -1.62 -4.81 -9.61
C LYS A 120 -3.01 -4.52 -9.03
N PHE A 121 -3.14 -3.39 -8.37
CA PHE A 121 -4.42 -2.88 -7.90
C PHE A 121 -4.78 -1.64 -8.73
N THR A 122 -6.07 -1.44 -9.00
CA THR A 122 -6.56 -0.26 -9.70
C THR A 122 -7.65 0.35 -8.84
N PHE A 123 -7.47 1.62 -8.50
CA PHE A 123 -8.44 2.43 -7.77
C PHE A 123 -9.01 3.43 -8.75
N GLU A 124 -10.33 3.38 -8.94
CA GLU A 124 -11.05 4.35 -9.75
C GLU A 124 -11.72 5.34 -8.81
N TYR A 125 -11.37 6.61 -8.93
CA TYR A 125 -11.90 7.70 -8.14
C TYR A 125 -12.47 8.75 -9.09
N ASP A 126 -13.72 9.17 -8.85
CA ASP A 126 -14.39 10.21 -9.62
C ASP A 126 -14.26 11.53 -8.86
N GLY A 127 -13.18 12.26 -9.13
CA GLY A 127 -12.81 13.51 -8.49
C GLY A 127 -11.38 13.93 -8.82
N THR A 128 -10.95 15.08 -8.31
CA THR A 128 -9.55 15.52 -8.46
C THR A 128 -8.67 14.80 -7.44
N VAL A 129 -7.59 14.20 -7.92
CA VAL A 129 -6.55 13.63 -7.05
C VAL A 129 -5.70 14.79 -6.57
N ARG A 130 -5.65 15.00 -5.24
CA ARG A 130 -4.80 16.05 -4.66
C ARG A 130 -3.41 15.51 -4.43
N ASP A 131 -3.23 14.65 -3.45
CA ASP A 131 -1.93 14.04 -3.16
C ASP A 131 -1.97 12.53 -3.31
N VAL A 132 -0.86 11.96 -3.77
CA VAL A 132 -0.65 10.52 -3.91
C VAL A 132 0.57 10.13 -3.09
N ILE A 133 0.34 9.38 -2.02
CA ILE A 133 1.42 8.84 -1.18
C ILE A 133 1.36 7.31 -1.25
N SER A 134 2.44 6.67 -1.69
CA SER A 134 2.49 5.23 -1.90
C SER A 134 3.81 4.61 -1.48
N ASP A 135 3.79 3.40 -0.94
CA ASP A 135 5.03 2.67 -0.64
C ASP A 135 5.64 1.99 -1.88
N PHE A 136 4.87 1.92 -2.96
CA PHE A 136 5.18 1.17 -4.18
C PHE A 136 4.91 2.00 -5.44
N SER A 137 5.33 1.48 -6.59
CA SER A 137 5.14 2.14 -7.89
C SER A 137 3.69 2.55 -8.10
N VAL A 138 3.48 3.79 -8.50
CA VAL A 138 2.16 4.32 -8.82
C VAL A 138 2.06 4.64 -10.30
N SER A 139 0.90 4.36 -10.87
CA SER A 139 0.52 4.87 -12.17
C SER A 139 -0.84 5.54 -12.04
N CYS A 140 -0.90 6.82 -12.39
CA CYS A 140 -2.05 7.67 -12.16
C CYS A 140 -2.34 8.58 -13.37
N GLY A 141 -3.50 9.25 -13.34
CA GLY A 141 -3.79 10.32 -14.29
C GLY A 141 -3.19 11.62 -13.80
N ASP A 142 -3.94 12.71 -13.96
CA ASP A 142 -3.52 14.04 -13.50
C ASP A 142 -3.66 14.17 -11.98
N VAL A 143 -2.72 14.88 -11.35
CA VAL A 143 -2.64 15.10 -9.90
C VAL A 143 -2.48 16.60 -9.63
N GLU A 144 -3.38 17.18 -8.83
CA GLU A 144 -3.42 18.62 -8.47
C GLU A 144 -2.34 19.01 -7.44
N GLY A 145 -1.81 18.03 -6.70
CA GLY A 145 -0.80 18.22 -5.67
C GLY A 145 0.38 17.27 -5.88
N ASP A 146 0.85 16.66 -4.79
CA ASP A 146 2.15 15.98 -4.81
C ASP A 146 2.02 14.47 -5.02
N VAL A 147 3.01 13.87 -5.66
CA VAL A 147 3.18 12.43 -5.74
C VAL A 147 4.46 12.00 -5.04
N THR A 148 4.33 11.25 -3.95
CA THR A 148 5.46 10.71 -3.20
C THR A 148 5.43 9.18 -3.14
N THR A 149 6.55 8.54 -3.47
CA THR A 149 6.71 7.09 -3.31
C THR A 149 7.93 6.67 -2.49
N GLU A 150 7.78 5.76 -1.51
CA GLU A 150 8.94 5.18 -0.79
C GLU A 150 9.77 4.29 -1.72
N THR A 151 9.12 3.52 -2.60
CA THR A 151 9.79 2.70 -3.60
C THR A 151 8.98 2.60 -4.88
N GLY A 152 9.65 2.30 -5.98
CA GLY A 152 9.03 2.13 -7.27
C GLY A 152 8.91 3.42 -8.08
N ASN A 153 8.37 3.24 -9.28
CA ASN A 153 8.27 4.31 -10.27
C ASN A 153 7.04 5.17 -10.02
N ILE A 154 7.16 6.46 -10.32
CA ILE A 154 6.04 7.35 -10.55
C ILE A 154 5.76 7.33 -12.06
N SER A 155 4.51 7.09 -12.44
CA SER A 155 4.09 6.97 -13.85
C SER A 155 2.73 7.61 -14.04
N CYS A 156 2.69 8.93 -13.90
CA CYS A 156 1.47 9.73 -13.94
C CYS A 156 1.40 10.58 -15.20
N SER A 157 0.25 11.20 -15.45
CA SER A 157 0.09 12.14 -16.57
C SER A 157 0.72 13.48 -16.18
N ASP A 158 -0.07 14.43 -15.71
CA ASP A 158 0.43 15.71 -15.23
C ASP A 158 0.43 15.73 -13.69
N ILE A 159 1.43 16.38 -13.10
CA ILE A 159 1.52 16.61 -11.66
C ILE A 159 1.68 18.11 -11.45
N ASP A 160 0.68 18.79 -10.90
CA ASP A 160 0.74 20.23 -10.65
C ASP A 160 1.70 20.58 -9.49
N GLY A 161 1.96 19.63 -8.57
CA GLY A 161 2.91 19.76 -7.46
C GLY A 161 4.23 19.02 -7.69
N ASP A 162 4.79 18.47 -6.61
CA ASP A 162 6.09 17.81 -6.63
C ASP A 162 6.00 16.30 -6.91
N ALA A 163 7.00 15.74 -7.58
CA ALA A 163 7.17 14.30 -7.75
C ALA A 163 8.43 13.81 -7.03
N THR A 164 8.26 13.02 -5.96
CA THR A 164 9.39 12.52 -5.15
C THR A 164 9.38 11.00 -5.02
N THR A 165 10.48 10.32 -5.35
CA THR A 165 10.65 8.89 -5.06
C THR A 165 12.00 8.56 -4.42
N ALA A 166 12.00 7.75 -3.36
CA ALA A 166 13.26 7.30 -2.76
C ALA A 166 13.95 6.19 -3.58
N SER A 167 13.23 5.51 -4.47
CA SER A 167 13.83 4.62 -5.48
C SER A 167 12.87 4.33 -6.61
N GLY A 168 13.34 4.40 -7.84
CA GLY A 168 12.55 4.26 -9.06
C GLY A 168 12.64 5.48 -9.95
N ASN A 169 12.09 5.33 -11.14
CA ASN A 169 12.06 6.39 -12.14
C ASN A 169 10.82 7.27 -11.96
N ILE A 170 10.96 8.55 -12.27
CA ILE A 170 9.82 9.46 -12.44
C ILE A 170 9.57 9.53 -13.95
N ASN A 171 8.36 9.16 -14.38
CA ASN A 171 7.94 9.23 -15.78
C ASN A 171 6.61 9.95 -15.84
N CYS A 172 6.62 11.21 -16.25
CA CYS A 172 5.43 12.05 -16.30
C CYS A 172 5.35 12.77 -17.66
N SER A 173 4.20 13.37 -17.94
CA SER A 173 4.13 14.37 -19.02
C SER A 173 4.70 15.66 -18.46
N ASP A 174 3.97 16.38 -17.60
CA ASP A 174 4.47 17.63 -17.02
C ASP A 174 4.52 17.58 -15.48
N ILE A 175 5.45 18.33 -14.89
CA ILE A 175 5.56 18.53 -13.44
C ILE A 175 5.62 20.03 -13.14
N GLY A 176 4.63 20.56 -12.42
CA GLY A 176 4.53 21.97 -12.03
C GLY A 176 5.42 22.36 -10.84
N GLY A 177 5.95 21.38 -10.11
CA GLY A 177 6.93 21.57 -9.03
C GLY A 177 8.26 20.88 -9.30
N ASP A 178 8.84 20.31 -8.25
CA ASP A 178 10.16 19.65 -8.30
C ASP A 178 10.04 18.16 -8.60
N ALA A 179 10.99 17.62 -9.37
CA ALA A 179 11.17 16.20 -9.60
C ALA A 179 12.41 15.67 -8.87
N THR A 180 12.23 14.85 -7.83
CA THR A 180 13.33 14.33 -7.01
C THR A 180 13.34 12.81 -6.95
N THR A 181 14.44 12.16 -7.35
CA THR A 181 14.66 10.72 -7.11
C THR A 181 15.99 10.40 -6.45
N ALA A 182 15.97 9.63 -5.35
CA ALA A 182 17.22 9.18 -4.73
C ALA A 182 17.88 8.03 -5.50
N SER A 183 17.15 7.33 -6.37
CA SER A 183 17.75 6.37 -7.30
C SER A 183 16.81 6.08 -8.47
N GLY A 184 17.17 6.49 -9.67
CA GLY A 184 16.41 6.31 -10.90
C GLY A 184 16.56 7.52 -11.83
N SER A 185 16.01 7.37 -13.03
CA SER A 185 15.98 8.47 -14.00
C SER A 185 14.71 9.30 -13.86
N ILE A 186 14.80 10.56 -14.26
CA ILE A 186 13.66 11.46 -14.43
C ILE A 186 13.43 11.60 -15.94
N ASN A 187 12.23 11.27 -16.40
CA ASN A 187 11.83 11.39 -17.80
C ASN A 187 10.49 12.12 -17.88
N CYS A 188 10.52 13.38 -18.27
CA CYS A 188 9.32 14.21 -18.40
C CYS A 188 9.30 14.91 -19.76
N SER A 189 8.16 15.48 -20.12
CA SER A 189 8.11 16.54 -21.13
C SER A 189 8.64 17.79 -20.46
N ASP A 190 7.89 18.48 -19.61
CA ASP A 190 8.39 19.72 -18.99
C ASP A 190 8.38 19.65 -17.44
N ILE A 191 9.27 20.43 -16.82
CA ILE A 191 9.37 20.60 -15.36
C ILE A 191 9.50 22.09 -15.04
N ASP A 192 8.52 22.65 -14.31
CA ASP A 192 8.52 24.06 -13.90
C ASP A 192 9.49 24.35 -12.73
N GLY A 193 9.83 23.32 -11.95
CA GLY A 193 10.79 23.40 -10.84
C GLY A 193 12.16 22.77 -11.16
N ASP A 194 12.76 22.17 -10.13
CA ASP A 194 14.08 21.53 -10.22
C ASP A 194 13.97 20.03 -10.54
N ALA A 195 14.93 19.51 -11.31
CA ALA A 195 15.10 18.08 -11.54
C ALA A 195 16.36 17.56 -10.83
N THR A 196 16.19 16.75 -9.78
CA THR A 196 17.29 16.21 -8.98
C THR A 196 17.28 14.68 -8.91
N THR A 197 18.37 14.03 -9.36
CA THR A 197 18.57 12.59 -9.14
C THR A 197 19.92 12.25 -8.51
N ALA A 198 19.90 11.43 -7.46
CA ALA A 198 21.16 10.94 -6.86
C ALA A 198 21.78 9.78 -7.66
N SER A 199 21.02 9.13 -8.55
CA SER A 199 21.60 8.21 -9.53
C SER A 199 20.66 7.95 -10.69
N GLY A 200 21.11 8.12 -11.91
CA GLY A 200 20.28 8.04 -13.11
C GLY A 200 20.40 9.28 -13.99
N SER A 201 19.75 9.23 -15.14
CA SER A 201 19.80 10.35 -16.09
C SER A 201 18.56 11.23 -15.94
N ILE A 202 18.71 12.50 -16.30
CA ILE A 202 17.60 13.43 -16.46
C ILE A 202 17.38 13.58 -17.97
N SER A 203 16.18 13.29 -18.42
CA SER A 203 15.80 13.36 -19.84
C SER A 203 14.46 14.07 -19.96
N CYS A 204 14.50 15.38 -20.17
CA CYS A 204 13.30 16.20 -20.28
C CYS A 204 13.22 16.94 -21.63
N GLY A 205 12.05 17.50 -21.93
CA GLY A 205 11.91 18.71 -22.73
C GLY A 205 12.53 19.87 -21.95
N ASP A 206 11.74 20.79 -21.42
CA ASP A 206 12.28 21.97 -20.75
C ASP A 206 12.27 21.83 -19.22
N ILE A 207 13.23 22.47 -18.56
CA ILE A 207 13.33 22.57 -17.10
C ILE A 207 13.51 24.05 -16.76
N ASP A 208 12.55 24.66 -16.07
CA ASP A 208 12.62 26.07 -15.68
C ASP A 208 13.65 26.32 -14.56
N GLY A 209 13.85 25.34 -13.67
CA GLY A 209 14.83 25.36 -12.58
C GLY A 209 16.18 24.72 -12.92
N ASP A 210 16.78 24.08 -11.92
CA ASP A 210 18.08 23.42 -12.00
C ASP A 210 17.95 21.94 -12.40
N ALA A 211 18.92 21.42 -13.15
CA ALA A 211 19.04 19.99 -13.45
C ALA A 211 20.31 19.41 -12.81
N THR A 212 20.16 18.57 -11.78
CA THR A 212 21.28 17.98 -11.04
C THR A 212 21.22 16.46 -11.00
N THR A 213 22.26 15.78 -11.50
CA THR A 213 22.44 14.33 -11.32
C THR A 213 23.78 13.94 -10.71
N ALA A 214 23.78 13.14 -9.65
CA ALA A 214 25.03 12.63 -9.07
C ALA A 214 25.65 11.47 -9.86
N SER A 215 24.93 10.88 -10.83
CA SER A 215 25.51 9.94 -11.79
C SER A 215 24.58 9.74 -12.98
N GLY A 216 25.06 9.94 -14.19
CA GLY A 216 24.23 9.78 -15.39
C GLY A 216 24.51 10.88 -16.39
N SER A 217 23.59 11.13 -17.30
CA SER A 217 23.65 12.28 -18.22
C SER A 217 22.43 13.17 -18.03
N ILE A 218 22.56 14.43 -18.43
CA ILE A 218 21.46 15.38 -18.55
C ILE A 218 21.23 15.57 -20.05
N SER A 219 20.01 15.34 -20.49
CA SER A 219 19.60 15.48 -21.89
C SER A 219 18.27 16.21 -21.93
N CYS A 220 18.30 17.52 -22.12
CA CYS A 220 17.12 18.38 -22.07
C CYS A 220 16.98 19.21 -23.35
N GLY A 221 15.81 19.82 -23.54
CA GLY A 221 15.63 21.06 -24.30
C GLY A 221 16.33 22.19 -23.55
N ASP A 222 15.60 23.12 -22.98
CA ASP A 222 16.19 24.25 -22.26
C ASP A 222 16.25 24.01 -20.75
N ILE A 223 17.26 24.58 -20.09
CA ILE A 223 17.42 24.58 -18.64
C ILE A 223 17.52 26.04 -18.18
N GLY A 224 16.56 26.53 -17.40
CA GLY A 224 16.52 27.91 -16.94
C GLY A 224 17.59 28.23 -15.88
N GLY A 225 17.97 27.25 -15.08
CA GLY A 225 19.00 27.35 -14.04
C GLY A 225 20.33 26.68 -14.41
N ASP A 226 20.93 26.02 -13.43
CA ASP A 226 22.22 25.33 -13.53
C ASP A 226 22.03 23.87 -14.00
N ALA A 227 22.98 23.38 -14.80
CA ALA A 227 23.07 21.97 -15.19
C ALA A 227 24.32 21.33 -14.58
N ALA A 228 24.14 20.38 -13.66
CA ALA A 228 25.23 19.77 -12.91
C ALA A 228 25.20 18.24 -12.94
N THR A 229 26.29 17.60 -13.37
CA THR A 229 26.47 16.14 -13.22
C THR A 229 27.87 15.77 -12.73
N VAL A 230 28.02 14.64 -12.02
CA VAL A 230 29.36 14.13 -11.62
C VAL A 230 30.04 13.32 -12.73
N GLY A 231 29.30 12.88 -13.75
CA GLY A 231 29.84 12.12 -14.89
C GLY A 231 28.91 12.15 -16.11
N GLY A 232 29.23 11.39 -17.16
CA GLY A 232 28.39 11.33 -18.36
C GLY A 232 28.48 12.60 -19.22
N SER A 233 27.35 13.05 -19.75
CA SER A 233 27.27 14.21 -20.66
C SER A 233 26.12 15.13 -20.27
N ILE A 234 26.26 16.41 -20.60
CA ILE A 234 25.20 17.42 -20.57
C ILE A 234 24.90 17.78 -22.03
N ILE A 235 23.67 17.55 -22.47
CA ILE A 235 23.21 17.84 -23.82
C ILE A 235 21.92 18.64 -23.69
N CYS A 236 21.95 19.90 -24.09
CA CYS A 236 20.84 20.83 -23.92
C CYS A 236 20.68 21.71 -25.18
N GLY A 237 19.53 22.35 -25.32
CA GLY A 237 19.36 23.61 -26.03
C GLY A 237 20.13 24.68 -25.27
N ASP A 238 19.44 25.48 -24.46
CA ASP A 238 20.05 26.56 -23.70
C ASP A 238 20.21 26.22 -22.22
N ILE A 239 21.23 26.80 -21.58
CA ILE A 239 21.41 26.77 -20.13
C ILE A 239 21.48 28.21 -19.62
N GLY A 240 20.55 28.61 -18.77
CA GLY A 240 20.50 29.96 -18.21
C GLY A 240 21.61 30.23 -17.18
N GLY A 241 22.04 29.21 -16.45
CA GLY A 241 23.10 29.26 -15.45
C GLY A 241 24.39 28.55 -15.86
N ASP A 242 25.04 27.90 -14.90
CA ASP A 242 26.31 27.22 -15.05
C ASP A 242 26.14 25.79 -15.60
N ALA A 243 27.07 25.35 -16.44
CA ALA A 243 27.15 23.97 -16.92
C ALA A 243 28.37 23.26 -16.31
N THR A 244 28.15 22.36 -15.35
CA THR A 244 29.22 21.70 -14.59
C THR A 244 29.20 20.19 -14.71
N ILE A 245 30.30 19.61 -15.20
CA ILE A 245 30.62 18.19 -15.05
C ILE A 245 31.75 18.01 -14.01
N GLY A 246 31.48 17.23 -12.97
CA GLY A 246 32.42 16.85 -11.91
C GLY A 246 33.53 15.89 -12.38
N ASP A 247 34.23 15.26 -11.43
CA ASP A 247 35.42 14.41 -11.67
C ASP A 247 35.09 13.16 -12.52
N CYS A 248 35.15 13.30 -13.84
CA CYS A 248 34.89 12.23 -14.79
C CYS A 248 36.16 11.39 -15.05
N LYS A 249 36.03 10.06 -15.01
CA LYS A 249 37.04 9.10 -15.51
C LYS A 249 36.65 8.60 -16.90
N GLY A 250 36.72 9.46 -17.90
CA GLY A 250 36.33 9.16 -19.29
C GLY A 250 35.89 10.43 -20.03
N ASP A 251 35.62 10.31 -21.33
CA ASP A 251 35.26 11.44 -22.20
C ASP A 251 33.92 12.06 -21.77
N ALA A 252 33.97 13.09 -20.93
CA ALA A 252 32.81 13.92 -20.62
C ALA A 252 32.53 14.90 -21.76
N LYS A 253 31.25 15.14 -22.03
CA LYS A 253 30.80 16.06 -23.08
C LYS A 253 29.76 17.04 -22.56
N ILE A 254 30.00 18.33 -22.75
CA ILE A 254 28.96 19.37 -22.67
C ILE A 254 28.64 19.78 -24.12
N SER A 255 27.37 19.72 -24.51
CA SER A 255 26.88 19.97 -25.86
C SER A 255 25.63 20.83 -25.80
N CYS A 256 25.78 22.16 -25.83
CA CYS A 256 24.66 23.11 -25.69
C CYS A 256 24.65 24.15 -26.82
N ALA A 257 23.51 24.78 -27.05
CA ALA A 257 23.37 25.95 -27.90
C ALA A 257 23.98 27.17 -27.22
N ASP A 258 23.35 27.73 -26.18
CA ASP A 258 23.89 28.84 -25.38
C ASP A 258 24.11 28.45 -23.90
N VAL A 259 25.07 29.09 -23.23
CA VAL A 259 25.29 28.96 -21.78
C VAL A 259 25.47 30.35 -21.15
N GLY A 260 24.55 30.73 -20.25
CA GLY A 260 24.57 32.02 -19.55
C GLY A 260 25.62 32.12 -18.44
N GLY A 261 26.11 30.99 -17.93
CA GLY A 261 27.09 30.93 -16.85
C GLY A 261 28.47 30.40 -17.25
N ASP A 262 29.20 29.93 -16.24
CA ASP A 262 30.48 29.25 -16.38
C ASP A 262 30.28 27.82 -16.91
N VAL A 263 31.21 27.37 -17.75
CA VAL A 263 31.27 25.98 -18.25
C VAL A 263 32.48 25.29 -17.65
N ILE A 264 32.24 24.25 -16.84
CA ILE A 264 33.29 23.57 -16.07
C ILE A 264 33.24 22.07 -16.33
N ILE A 265 34.35 21.48 -16.79
CA ILE A 265 34.57 20.02 -16.77
C ILE A 265 35.81 19.74 -15.90
N LYS A 266 35.60 19.05 -14.77
CA LYS A 266 36.70 18.57 -13.93
C LYS A 266 37.15 17.20 -14.45
N GLY A 267 38.16 17.17 -15.32
CA GLY A 267 38.72 15.93 -15.86
C GLY A 267 39.01 15.99 -17.36
N ASP A 268 39.16 14.82 -17.97
CA ASP A 268 39.32 14.70 -19.42
C ASP A 268 37.94 14.78 -20.09
N GLY A 269 37.77 15.75 -21.00
CA GLY A 269 36.48 15.95 -21.65
C GLY A 269 36.52 17.06 -22.69
N SER A 270 35.47 17.11 -23.50
CA SER A 270 35.28 18.10 -24.55
C SER A 270 34.05 18.95 -24.29
N VAL A 271 34.18 20.25 -24.46
CA VAL A 271 33.04 21.17 -24.52
C VAL A 271 32.75 21.48 -25.99
N THR A 272 31.50 21.35 -26.41
CA THR A 272 30.98 21.82 -27.70
C THR A 272 29.83 22.77 -27.41
N VAL A 273 30.00 24.04 -27.75
CA VAL A 273 28.93 25.04 -27.67
C VAL A 273 28.83 25.71 -29.02
N THR A 274 27.61 25.78 -29.56
CA THR A 274 27.36 26.31 -30.92
C THR A 274 27.02 27.80 -30.92
N GLY A 275 26.55 28.33 -29.80
CA GLY A 275 26.30 29.74 -29.58
C GLY A 275 27.29 30.36 -28.58
N ASP A 276 26.78 31.26 -27.75
CA ASP A 276 27.57 32.07 -26.82
C ASP A 276 27.73 31.40 -25.46
N ILE A 277 28.88 31.70 -24.82
CA ILE A 277 29.14 31.39 -23.41
C ILE A 277 29.42 32.73 -22.75
N GLU A 278 28.53 33.19 -21.85
CA GLU A 278 28.70 34.47 -21.17
C GLU A 278 29.76 34.40 -20.05
N GLY A 279 29.93 33.23 -19.44
CA GLY A 279 30.93 32.97 -18.39
C GLY A 279 32.28 32.45 -18.90
N ASN A 280 33.04 31.85 -17.98
CA ASN A 280 34.36 31.28 -18.21
C ASN A 280 34.28 29.81 -18.60
N VAL A 281 35.21 29.36 -19.44
CA VAL A 281 35.32 27.94 -19.80
C VAL A 281 36.53 27.31 -19.14
N THR A 282 36.31 26.28 -18.34
CA THR A 282 37.35 25.46 -17.70
C THR A 282 37.18 24.00 -18.12
N ALA A 283 37.87 23.58 -19.18
CA ALA A 283 37.87 22.20 -19.67
C ALA A 283 39.19 21.83 -20.37
N THR A 284 39.49 20.54 -20.45
CA THR A 284 40.72 20.03 -21.09
C THR A 284 40.72 20.28 -22.61
N THR A 285 39.57 20.10 -23.26
CA THR A 285 39.39 20.39 -24.69
C THR A 285 38.15 21.26 -24.89
N VAL A 286 38.28 22.34 -25.65
CA VAL A 286 37.17 23.24 -26.01
C VAL A 286 37.07 23.30 -27.53
N ILE A 287 35.90 22.92 -28.07
CA ILE A 287 35.55 22.96 -29.48
C ILE A 287 34.43 23.99 -29.62
N ARG A 288 34.69 25.11 -30.29
CA ARG A 288 33.67 26.10 -30.66
C ARG A 288 33.39 25.98 -32.15
N GLU A 289 32.13 25.77 -32.52
CA GLU A 289 31.70 25.72 -33.93
C GLU A 289 31.28 27.10 -34.45
#